data_AF-A0A1M5DU91-F1
#
_entry.id   AF-A0A1M5DU91-F1
#
_cell.length_a   1.000
_cell.length_b   1.000
_cell.length_c   1.000
_cell.angle_alpha   90.00
_cell.angle_beta   90.00
_cell.angle_gamma   90.00
#
_symmetry.space_group_name_H-M   'P 1'
#
loop_
_entity.id
_entity.type
_entity.pdbx_description
1 polymer ?
#
loop_
_entity_poly.entity_id
_entity_poly.type
_entity_poly.pdbx_seq_one_letter_code
_entity_poly.pdbx_strand_id
1 'polypeptide(L)'
;MTDKELQIFANNYKPTDFSKIRYDWNGKFGHEFQDPNYEFRMALCQFLIPQIDKISIELVRDLFVETAKTSKATFSIYLNIHIYAQELLRRDWEKYLLDYLEAGTYGMDSYIGIGRIEIEKETAQSIFDYMTTTLRTSTNQYMNKLMKGFLPRFQWLASK
;
A
#
# COMPACT_ATOMS: atom_id res chain seq x y z
N MET A 1 -1.39 17.76 16.86
CA MET A 1 -1.53 18.12 15.44
C MET A 1 -3.01 18.28 15.13
N THR A 2 -3.36 19.28 14.32
CA THR A 2 -4.75 19.61 13.96
C THR A 2 -5.08 19.11 12.56
N ASP A 3 -6.36 18.86 12.30
CA ASP A 3 -6.88 18.53 10.96
C ASP A 3 -6.46 19.55 9.90
N LYS A 4 -6.39 20.83 10.28
CA LYS A 4 -5.92 21.91 9.40
C LYS A 4 -4.46 21.71 8.97
N GLU A 5 -3.58 21.31 9.90
CA GLU A 5 -2.17 21.04 9.59
C GLU A 5 -2.03 19.81 8.67
N LEU A 6 -2.81 18.76 8.91
CA LEU A 6 -2.85 17.55 8.07
C LEU A 6 -3.32 17.88 6.65
N GLN A 7 -4.38 18.69 6.52
CA GLN A 7 -4.88 19.12 5.21
C GLN A 7 -3.86 19.97 4.45
N ILE A 8 -3.18 20.90 5.15
CA ILE A 8 -2.14 21.73 4.53
C ILE A 8 -0.99 20.85 4.03
N PHE A 9 -0.55 19.86 4.82
CA PHE A 9 0.47 18.92 4.38
C PHE A 9 0.02 18.15 3.13
N ALA A 10 -1.18 17.58 3.15
CA ALA A 10 -1.67 16.77 2.03
C ALA A 10 -1.82 17.58 0.74
N ASN A 11 -2.35 18.81 0.83
CA ASN A 11 -2.55 19.69 -0.33
C ASN A 11 -1.24 20.18 -0.96
N ASN A 12 -0.16 20.23 -0.18
CA ASN A 12 1.13 20.75 -0.63
C ASN A 12 2.21 19.67 -0.73
N TYR A 13 1.83 18.40 -0.63
CA TYR A 13 2.77 17.30 -0.60
C TYR A 13 3.64 17.26 -1.87
N LYS A 14 4.96 17.18 -1.66
CA LYS A 14 5.95 17.02 -2.71
C LYS A 14 6.91 15.89 -2.33
N PRO A 15 7.65 15.30 -3.29
CA PRO A 15 8.64 14.26 -2.99
C PRO A 15 9.69 14.68 -1.94
N THR A 16 10.00 15.97 -1.81
CA THR A 16 10.89 16.51 -0.77
C THR A 16 10.35 16.39 0.65
N ASP A 17 9.03 16.23 0.81
CA ASP A 17 8.37 16.04 2.11
C ASP A 17 8.33 14.58 2.55
N PHE A 18 8.76 13.64 1.70
CA PHE A 18 8.73 12.20 1.96
C PHE A 18 9.40 11.82 3.30
N SER A 19 10.48 12.52 3.67
CA SER A 19 11.19 12.27 4.94
C SER A 19 10.32 12.41 6.18
N LYS A 20 9.22 13.16 6.12
CA LYS A 20 8.26 13.35 7.21
C LYS A 20 7.31 12.16 7.39
N ILE A 21 7.10 11.35 6.36
CA ILE A 21 6.20 10.19 6.41
C ILE A 21 6.95 8.86 6.24
N ARG A 22 8.23 8.88 5.87
CA ARG A 22 9.04 7.67 5.66
C ARG A 22 9.05 6.76 6.90
N TYR A 23 8.96 5.46 6.68
CA TYR A 23 9.23 4.45 7.68
C TYR A 23 10.70 4.55 8.12
N ASP A 24 10.93 4.90 9.38
CA ASP A 24 12.28 5.17 9.91
C ASP A 24 12.54 4.31 11.15
N TRP A 25 12.80 3.03 10.91
CA TRP A 25 12.88 2.00 11.94
C TRP A 25 14.22 1.97 12.68
N ASN A 26 14.16 1.95 14.01
CA ASN A 26 15.34 1.78 14.88
C ASN A 26 15.94 0.35 14.91
N GLY A 27 15.40 -0.61 14.14
CA GLY A 27 15.86 -2.00 14.12
C GLY A 27 15.32 -2.90 15.25
N LYS A 28 14.48 -2.37 16.15
CA LYS A 28 13.90 -3.11 17.28
C LYS A 28 12.42 -3.45 17.09
N PHE A 29 11.95 -4.50 17.74
CA PHE A 29 10.59 -5.03 17.55
C PHE A 29 9.68 -4.74 18.76
N GLY A 30 8.36 -4.87 18.57
CA GLY A 30 7.39 -4.83 19.65
C GLY A 30 7.45 -3.54 20.47
N HIS A 31 7.56 -3.64 21.80
CA HIS A 31 7.56 -2.48 22.69
C HIS A 31 8.79 -1.56 22.55
N GLU A 32 9.89 -2.04 21.95
CA GLU A 32 11.07 -1.23 21.68
C GLU A 32 11.08 -0.63 20.27
N PHE A 33 10.07 -0.96 19.45
CA PHE A 33 9.91 -0.37 18.12
C PHE A 33 9.81 1.15 18.23
N GLN A 34 10.63 1.84 17.44
CA GLN A 34 10.53 3.28 17.29
C GLN A 34 10.57 3.62 15.81
N ASP A 35 9.67 4.51 15.44
CA ASP A 35 9.65 5.22 14.17
C ASP A 35 9.16 6.65 14.47
N PRO A 36 10.03 7.67 14.36
CA PRO A 36 9.71 9.05 14.70
C PRO A 36 8.56 9.63 13.87
N ASN A 37 8.30 9.06 12.70
CA ASN A 37 7.25 9.51 11.78
C ASN A 37 5.94 8.74 11.96
N TYR A 38 5.92 7.68 12.78
CA TYR A 38 4.79 6.76 12.89
C TYR A 38 3.49 7.46 13.27
N GLU A 39 3.50 8.24 14.35
CA GLU A 39 2.30 8.93 14.84
C GLU A 39 1.76 9.93 13.80
N PHE A 40 2.65 10.69 13.16
CA PHE A 40 2.25 11.61 12.09
C PHE A 40 1.67 10.87 10.89
N ARG A 41 2.34 9.80 10.43
CA ARG A 41 1.87 8.97 9.32
C ARG A 41 0.52 8.34 9.62
N MET A 42 0.30 7.83 10.84
CA MET A 42 -0.98 7.23 11.23
C MET A 42 -2.10 8.25 11.30
N ALA A 43 -1.85 9.43 11.89
CA ALA A 43 -2.81 10.52 11.95
C ALA A 43 -3.20 10.99 10.55
N LEU A 44 -2.22 11.17 9.66
CA LEU A 44 -2.46 11.53 8.26
C LEU A 44 -3.23 10.44 7.52
N CYS A 45 -2.85 9.16 7.71
CA CYS A 45 -3.57 8.04 7.11
C CYS A 45 -5.06 8.03 7.49
N GLN A 46 -5.35 8.24 8.77
CA GLN A 46 -6.72 8.25 9.29
C GLN A 46 -7.52 9.46 8.80
N PHE A 47 -6.90 10.64 8.77
CA PHE A 47 -7.53 11.88 8.35
C PHE A 47 -7.93 11.85 6.86
N LEU A 48 -7.12 11.25 5.99
CA LEU A 48 -7.34 11.31 4.55
C LEU A 48 -8.37 10.30 4.02
N ILE A 49 -8.74 9.27 4.79
CA ILE A 49 -9.68 8.21 4.31
C ILE A 49 -10.98 8.77 3.70
N PRO A 50 -11.70 9.71 4.34
CA PRO A 50 -12.97 10.21 3.80
C PRO A 50 -12.85 11.01 2.49
N GLN A 51 -11.64 11.35 2.08
CA GLN A 51 -11.35 12.21 0.93
C GLN A 51 -10.21 11.67 0.07
N ILE A 52 -9.91 10.37 0.20
CA ILE A 52 -8.69 9.79 -0.37
C ILE A 52 -8.66 9.98 -1.89
N ASP A 53 -9.83 9.94 -2.55
CA ASP A 53 -10.09 10.17 -3.97
C ASP A 53 -9.56 11.51 -4.50
N LYS A 54 -9.41 12.51 -3.63
CA LYS A 54 -8.96 13.88 -3.97
C LYS A 54 -7.49 14.13 -3.66
N ILE A 55 -6.84 13.20 -2.96
CA ILE A 55 -5.44 13.33 -2.56
C ILE A 55 -4.52 12.99 -3.72
N SER A 56 -3.35 13.62 -3.80
CA SER A 56 -2.35 13.27 -4.83
C SER A 56 -2.00 11.79 -4.74
N ILE A 57 -1.93 11.15 -5.91
CA ILE A 57 -1.69 9.72 -5.99
C ILE A 57 -0.29 9.34 -5.45
N GLU A 58 0.67 10.27 -5.55
CA GLU A 58 2.00 10.14 -4.96
C GLU A 58 1.93 10.04 -3.44
N LEU A 59 1.13 10.89 -2.78
CA LEU A 59 0.97 10.82 -1.33
C LEU A 59 0.26 9.53 -0.92
N VAL A 60 -0.79 9.13 -1.65
CA VAL A 60 -1.50 7.86 -1.41
C VAL A 60 -0.51 6.69 -1.50
N ARG A 61 0.35 6.67 -2.51
CA ARG A 61 1.37 5.64 -2.72
C ARG A 61 2.39 5.62 -1.59
N ASP A 62 2.97 6.76 -1.26
CA ASP A 62 4.01 6.83 -0.23
C ASP A 62 3.44 6.45 1.15
N LEU A 63 2.23 6.90 1.49
CA LEU A 63 1.55 6.48 2.73
C LEU A 63 1.26 4.97 2.74
N PHE A 64 0.80 4.41 1.62
CA PHE A 64 0.57 2.97 1.50
C PHE A 64 1.84 2.16 1.75
N VAL A 65 2.91 2.45 1.00
CA VAL A 65 4.17 1.70 1.05
C VAL A 65 4.83 1.83 2.41
N GLU A 66 4.96 3.06 2.93
CA GLU A 66 5.65 3.31 4.19
C GLU A 66 4.86 2.78 5.39
N THR A 67 3.53 2.83 5.33
CA THR A 67 2.70 2.21 6.38
C THR A 67 2.77 0.69 6.32
N ALA A 68 2.79 0.07 5.14
CA ALA A 68 2.91 -1.38 5.02
C ALA A 68 4.20 -1.93 5.63
N LYS A 69 5.30 -1.17 5.55
CA LYS A 69 6.62 -1.57 6.10
C LYS A 69 6.60 -1.79 7.61
N THR A 70 5.70 -1.13 8.35
CA THR A 70 5.63 -1.25 9.83
C THR A 70 5.27 -2.67 10.27
N SER A 71 4.62 -3.45 9.40
CA SER A 71 4.25 -4.83 9.69
C SER A 71 5.44 -5.73 9.98
N LYS A 72 6.62 -5.41 9.43
CA LYS A 72 7.86 -6.15 9.72
C LYS A 72 8.26 -6.08 11.19
N ALA A 73 8.06 -4.93 11.83
CA ALA A 73 8.57 -4.66 13.17
C ALA A 73 7.51 -4.77 14.27
N THR A 74 6.25 -4.50 13.91
CA THR A 74 5.13 -4.42 14.86
C THR A 74 4.31 -5.70 14.94
N PHE A 75 4.44 -6.63 13.98
CA PHE A 75 3.54 -7.79 13.84
C PHE A 75 2.07 -7.37 13.85
N SER A 76 1.80 -6.24 13.18
CA SER A 76 0.50 -5.63 13.03
C SER A 76 0.49 -4.76 11.78
N ILE A 77 -0.67 -4.29 11.36
CA ILE A 77 -0.80 -3.39 10.23
C ILE A 77 -1.87 -2.35 10.53
N TYR A 78 -1.75 -1.18 9.91
CA TYR A 78 -2.81 -0.18 9.96
C TYR A 78 -4.11 -0.79 9.41
N LEU A 79 -5.17 -0.77 10.22
CA LEU A 79 -6.42 -1.49 9.94
C LEU A 79 -7.03 -1.15 8.58
N ASN A 80 -6.92 0.11 8.18
CA ASN A 80 -7.51 0.65 6.95
C ASN A 80 -6.52 0.74 5.78
N ILE A 81 -5.39 0.03 5.84
CA ILE A 81 -4.38 0.06 4.77
C ILE A 81 -4.93 -0.37 3.40
N HIS A 82 -5.94 -1.25 3.38
CA HIS A 82 -6.62 -1.69 2.17
C HIS A 82 -7.28 -0.55 1.40
N ILE A 83 -7.71 0.52 2.07
CA ILE A 83 -8.32 1.69 1.41
C ILE A 83 -7.28 2.36 0.51
N TYR A 84 -6.05 2.51 0.98
CA TYR A 84 -4.94 3.04 0.19
C TYR A 84 -4.54 2.10 -0.95
N ALA A 85 -4.45 0.80 -0.64
CA ALA A 85 -4.12 -0.23 -1.63
C ALA A 85 -5.13 -0.24 -2.79
N GLN A 86 -6.42 -0.21 -2.46
CA GLN A 86 -7.53 -0.14 -3.41
C GLN A 86 -7.46 1.11 -4.26
N GLU A 87 -7.17 2.26 -3.65
CA GLU A 87 -7.12 3.53 -4.37
C GLU A 87 -6.02 3.57 -5.42
N LEU A 88 -4.84 3.01 -5.12
CA LEU A 88 -3.76 2.86 -6.08
C LEU A 88 -4.16 2.01 -7.27
N LEU A 89 -4.79 0.86 -7.02
CA LEU A 89 -5.21 -0.06 -8.08
C LEU A 89 -6.35 0.55 -8.93
N ARG A 90 -7.30 1.26 -8.31
CA ARG A 90 -8.40 1.90 -9.07
C ARG A 90 -7.92 2.99 -10.00
N ARG A 91 -6.94 3.80 -9.58
CA ARG A 91 -6.49 4.94 -10.38
C ARG A 91 -5.51 4.56 -11.48
N ASP A 92 -4.55 3.68 -11.18
CA ASP A 92 -3.47 3.32 -12.11
C ASP A 92 -2.80 2.01 -11.67
N TRP A 93 -3.55 0.90 -11.75
CA TRP A 93 -3.02 -0.40 -11.33
C TRP A 93 -1.75 -0.79 -12.08
N GLU A 94 -1.60 -0.43 -13.36
CA GLU A 94 -0.42 -0.80 -14.16
C GLU A 94 0.87 -0.27 -13.51
N LYS A 95 0.84 1.00 -13.07
CA LYS A 95 1.95 1.64 -12.39
C LYS A 95 2.18 1.13 -10.97
N TYR A 96 1.10 0.89 -10.22
CA TYR A 96 1.18 0.63 -8.77
C TYR A 96 1.06 -0.84 -8.36
N LEU A 97 0.88 -1.77 -9.31
CA LEU A 97 0.76 -3.19 -9.01
C LEU A 97 1.97 -3.73 -8.26
N LEU A 98 3.20 -3.36 -8.66
CA LEU A 98 4.38 -3.85 -7.95
C LEU A 98 4.45 -3.32 -6.52
N ASP A 99 4.16 -2.04 -6.28
CA ASP A 99 4.09 -1.49 -4.92
C ASP A 99 3.07 -2.27 -4.06
N TYR A 100 1.90 -2.59 -4.63
CA TYR A 100 0.88 -3.42 -3.98
C TYR A 100 1.40 -4.81 -3.61
N LEU A 101 2.01 -5.52 -4.57
CA LEU A 101 2.51 -6.87 -4.36
C LEU A 101 3.65 -6.90 -3.33
N GLU A 102 4.57 -5.93 -3.40
CA GLU A 102 5.69 -5.80 -2.47
C GLU A 102 5.22 -5.51 -1.04
N ALA A 103 4.26 -4.61 -0.87
CA ALA A 103 3.70 -4.29 0.44
C ALA A 103 3.21 -5.55 1.17
N GLY A 104 2.54 -6.47 0.46
CA GLY A 104 2.04 -7.69 1.06
C GLY A 104 3.13 -8.71 1.42
N THR A 105 4.40 -8.47 1.07
CA THR A 105 5.54 -9.31 1.51
C THR A 105 6.11 -8.93 2.87
N TYR A 106 5.66 -7.82 3.45
CA TYR A 106 6.21 -7.27 4.69
C TYR A 106 5.74 -7.98 5.97
N GLY A 107 4.88 -8.99 5.85
CA GLY A 107 4.40 -9.80 6.97
C GLY A 107 3.04 -10.42 6.65
N MET A 108 2.61 -11.38 7.47
CA MET A 108 1.29 -12.00 7.33
C MET A 108 0.17 -10.98 7.48
N ASP A 109 0.29 -10.05 8.45
CA ASP A 109 -0.70 -8.99 8.67
C ASP A 109 -0.76 -8.04 7.49
N SER A 110 0.37 -7.69 6.90
CA SER A 110 0.38 -6.90 5.66
C SER A 110 -0.32 -7.64 4.52
N TYR A 111 0.00 -8.92 4.29
CA TYR A 111 -0.63 -9.73 3.25
C TYR A 111 -2.16 -9.77 3.38
N ILE A 112 -2.67 -10.03 4.60
CA ILE A 112 -4.10 -10.08 4.89
C ILE A 112 -4.71 -8.66 4.81
N GLY A 113 -4.04 -7.68 5.41
CA GLY A 113 -4.48 -6.29 5.51
C GLY A 113 -4.73 -5.68 4.15
N ILE A 114 -3.77 -5.76 3.22
CA ILE A 114 -3.94 -5.25 1.85
C ILE A 114 -4.84 -6.13 0.98
N GLY A 115 -5.21 -7.32 1.46
CA GLY A 115 -6.09 -8.26 0.75
C GLY A 115 -7.56 -7.91 0.86
N ARG A 116 -7.94 -7.02 1.77
CA ARG A 116 -9.32 -6.56 2.00
C ARG A 116 -9.81 -5.53 0.97
N ILE A 117 -9.22 -5.54 -0.22
CA ILE A 117 -9.58 -4.61 -1.30
C ILE A 117 -10.90 -5.02 -1.95
N GLU A 118 -11.65 -4.01 -2.39
CA GLU A 118 -12.85 -4.13 -3.20
C GLU A 118 -12.64 -3.30 -4.48
N ILE A 119 -12.19 -3.96 -5.54
CA ILE A 119 -12.00 -3.34 -6.86
C ILE A 119 -13.03 -3.88 -7.84
N GLU A 120 -13.26 -3.15 -8.92
CA GLU A 120 -14.16 -3.53 -10.00
C GLU A 120 -13.68 -4.84 -10.64
N LYS A 121 -14.65 -5.67 -11.07
CA LYS A 121 -14.37 -6.97 -11.66
C LYS A 121 -13.48 -6.86 -12.89
N GLU A 122 -13.72 -5.85 -13.72
CA GLU A 122 -12.96 -5.55 -14.94
C GLU A 122 -11.51 -5.18 -14.62
N THR A 123 -11.29 -4.38 -13.56
CA THR A 123 -9.96 -4.04 -13.06
C THR A 123 -9.24 -5.29 -12.54
N ALA A 124 -9.92 -6.11 -11.74
CA ALA A 124 -9.35 -7.36 -11.23
C ALA A 124 -9.00 -8.35 -12.35
N GLN A 125 -9.86 -8.48 -13.37
CA GLN A 125 -9.63 -9.31 -14.55
C GLN A 125 -8.41 -8.81 -15.34
N SER A 126 -8.30 -7.51 -15.58
CA SER A 126 -7.16 -6.90 -16.27
C SER A 126 -5.83 -7.18 -15.56
N ILE A 127 -5.82 -7.04 -14.22
CA ILE A 127 -4.64 -7.38 -13.40
C ILE A 127 -4.32 -8.88 -13.50
N PHE A 128 -5.33 -9.75 -13.40
CA PHE A 128 -5.14 -11.19 -13.49
C PHE A 128 -4.56 -11.63 -14.85
N ASP A 129 -5.07 -11.08 -15.95
CA ASP A 129 -4.60 -11.36 -17.30
C ASP A 129 -3.17 -10.85 -17.52
N TYR A 130 -2.86 -9.66 -17.01
CA TYR A 130 -1.51 -9.10 -17.02
C TYR A 130 -0.53 -9.99 -16.25
N MET A 131 -0.89 -10.41 -15.03
CA MET A 131 -0.04 -11.27 -14.21
C MET A 131 0.17 -12.63 -14.88
N THR A 132 -0.88 -13.23 -15.44
CA THR A 132 -0.81 -14.52 -16.16
C THR A 132 0.10 -14.43 -17.39
N THR A 133 -0.03 -13.36 -18.16
CA THR A 133 0.79 -13.12 -19.35
C THR A 133 2.24 -12.91 -18.96
N THR A 134 2.49 -12.01 -18.00
CA THR A 134 3.82 -11.72 -17.48
C THR A 134 4.52 -12.97 -16.94
N LEU A 135 3.82 -13.85 -16.22
CA LEU A 135 4.37 -15.10 -15.70
C LEU A 135 4.82 -16.09 -16.79
N ARG A 136 4.29 -15.98 -18.01
CA ARG A 136 4.67 -16.82 -19.16
C ARG A 136 5.85 -16.24 -19.94
N THR A 137 6.00 -14.93 -19.96
CA THR A 137 6.92 -14.22 -20.86
C THR A 137 8.13 -13.61 -20.16
N SER A 138 8.01 -13.26 -18.87
CA SER A 138 9.06 -12.58 -18.11
C SER A 138 10.11 -13.55 -17.57
N THR A 139 11.37 -13.16 -17.68
CA THR A 139 12.53 -13.82 -17.04
C THR A 139 12.88 -13.24 -15.67
N ASN A 140 12.20 -12.16 -15.24
CA ASN A 140 12.44 -11.54 -13.93
C ASN A 140 11.89 -12.44 -12.81
N GLN A 141 12.80 -13.14 -12.14
CA GLN A 141 12.47 -14.10 -11.08
C GLN A 141 11.78 -13.47 -9.88
N TYR A 142 12.18 -12.25 -9.50
CA TYR A 142 11.61 -11.53 -8.37
C TYR A 142 10.14 -11.17 -8.64
N MET A 143 9.88 -10.53 -9.78
CA MET A 143 8.52 -10.20 -10.21
C MET A 143 7.65 -11.46 -10.35
N ASN A 144 8.20 -12.54 -10.93
CA ASN A 144 7.47 -13.79 -11.08
C ASN A 144 7.11 -14.43 -9.73
N LYS A 145 8.00 -14.32 -8.73
CA LYS A 145 7.72 -14.80 -7.37
C LYS A 145 6.58 -14.01 -6.72
N LEU A 146 6.63 -12.68 -6.82
CA LEU A 146 5.54 -11.81 -6.34
C LEU A 146 4.23 -12.18 -7.02
N MET A 147 4.19 -12.17 -8.35
CA MET A 147 2.96 -12.44 -9.09
C MET A 147 2.37 -13.82 -8.79
N LYS A 148 3.19 -14.87 -8.71
CA LYS A 148 2.71 -16.22 -8.31
C LYS A 148 2.04 -16.21 -6.94
N GLY A 149 2.57 -15.46 -5.98
CA GLY A 149 2.01 -15.39 -4.63
C GLY A 149 0.63 -14.74 -4.55
N PHE A 150 0.35 -13.78 -5.43
CA PHE A 150 -0.91 -13.01 -5.41
C PHE A 150 -1.89 -13.37 -6.52
N LEU A 151 -1.47 -14.18 -7.52
CA LEU A 151 -2.33 -14.57 -8.64
C LEU A 151 -3.69 -15.14 -8.19
N PRO A 152 -3.78 -16.04 -7.18
CA PRO A 152 -5.06 -16.57 -6.72
C PRO A 152 -6.01 -15.48 -6.18
N ARG A 153 -5.47 -14.40 -5.61
CA ARG A 153 -6.27 -13.27 -5.11
C ARG A 153 -6.98 -12.57 -6.25
N PHE A 154 -6.24 -12.22 -7.30
CA PHE A 154 -6.82 -11.51 -8.45
C PHE A 154 -7.73 -12.42 -9.28
N GLN A 155 -7.42 -13.73 -9.36
CA GLN A 155 -8.35 -14.71 -9.92
C GLN A 155 -9.69 -14.73 -9.17
N TRP A 156 -9.65 -14.75 -7.84
CA TRP A 156 -10.87 -14.73 -7.02
C TRP A 156 -11.63 -13.41 -7.15
N LEU A 157 -10.94 -12.26 -7.10
CA LEU A 157 -11.55 -10.94 -7.29
C LEU A 157 -12.22 -10.81 -8.66
N ALA A 158 -11.61 -11.33 -9.72
CA ALA A 158 -12.19 -11.35 -11.07
C ALA A 158 -13.39 -12.30 -11.20
N SER A 159 -13.51 -13.30 -10.32
CA SER A 159 -14.62 -14.26 -10.32
C SER A 159 -15.87 -13.78 -9.57
N LYS A 160 -15.72 -12.79 -8.68
CA LYS A 160 -16.86 -12.16 -7.99
C LYS A 160 -17.81 -11.46 -8.96
#